data_AF-A0A3A3EL35-F1
#
_entry.id   AF-A0A3A3EL35-F1
#
_cell.length_a   1.000
_cell.length_b   1.000
_cell.length_c   1.000
_cell.angle_alpha   90.00
_cell.angle_beta   90.00
_cell.angle_gamma   90.00
#
_symmetry.space_group_name_H-M   'P 1'
#
loop_
_entity.id
_entity.type
_entity.pdbx_description
1 polymer ?
#
loop_
_entity_poly.entity_id
_entity_poly.type
_entity_poly.pdbx_seq_one_letter_code
_entity_poly.pdbx_strand_id
1 'polypeptide(L)'
;MRVIPIYIEAGVCGFESPAAQYKELGLSLDQLLIKHPDATFIGIASGESMQGVGIFDGDLLLVDRAEDVKNGDVIVANLNGLFVCKLLDKHNAQLLSASPKYPAVQLRQSDEFQLEGVVTRSIRLHRSSKELLACTP
;
A
#
# COMPACT_ATOMS: atom_id res chain seq x y z
N MET A 1 -15.61 -3.76 -16.64
CA MET A 1 -15.46 -4.18 -15.24
C MET A 1 -16.54 -3.50 -14.42
N ARG A 2 -17.13 -4.16 -13.41
CA ARG A 2 -18.27 -3.61 -12.65
C ARG A 2 -17.81 -3.35 -11.22
N VAL A 3 -17.84 -2.10 -10.78
CA VAL A 3 -17.70 -1.76 -9.36
C VAL A 3 -19.10 -1.71 -8.78
N ILE A 4 -19.41 -2.65 -7.90
CA ILE A 4 -20.70 -2.73 -7.21
C ILE A 4 -20.46 -2.20 -5.79
N PRO A 5 -21.01 -1.05 -5.40
CA PRO A 5 -20.80 -0.46 -4.08
C PRO A 5 -21.71 -1.16 -3.05
N ILE A 6 -21.43 -2.43 -2.78
CA ILE A 6 -22.10 -3.21 -1.73
C ILE A 6 -21.16 -3.45 -0.56
N TYR A 7 -21.73 -3.48 0.64
CA TYR A 7 -20.99 -3.87 1.83
C TYR A 7 -21.06 -5.39 1.96
N ILE A 8 -19.92 -6.06 1.79
CA ILE A 8 -19.81 -7.50 2.03
C ILE A 8 -19.43 -7.69 3.49
N GLU A 9 -20.34 -8.24 4.30
CA GLU A 9 -20.04 -8.55 5.70
C GLU A 9 -18.96 -9.62 5.79
N ALA A 10 -17.91 -9.34 6.57
CA ALA A 10 -16.86 -10.31 6.89
C ALA A 10 -17.26 -11.29 8.03
N GLY A 11 -18.55 -11.32 8.38
CA GLY A 11 -19.14 -12.17 9.41
C GLY A 11 -20.52 -12.68 8.97
N VAL A 12 -21.09 -13.63 9.71
CA VAL A 12 -22.40 -14.26 9.38
C VAL A 12 -23.53 -13.54 10.14
N CYS A 13 -23.52 -12.21 10.21
CA CYS A 13 -24.36 -11.44 11.12
C CYS A 13 -25.09 -10.30 10.41
N GLY A 14 -26.02 -10.65 9.53
CA GLY A 14 -26.86 -9.67 8.83
C GLY A 14 -27.80 -10.34 7.83
N PHE A 15 -28.89 -9.66 7.52
CA PHE A 15 -29.79 -10.02 6.42
C PHE A 15 -29.95 -8.76 5.55
N GLU A 16 -29.41 -8.78 4.33
CA GLU A 16 -29.67 -7.69 3.39
C GLU A 16 -31.13 -7.76 2.91
N SER A 17 -31.74 -6.59 2.74
CA SER A 17 -33.10 -6.51 2.22
C SER A 17 -33.14 -6.93 0.75
N PRO A 18 -33.99 -7.90 0.35
CA PRO A 18 -34.08 -8.39 -1.04
C PRO A 18 -34.45 -7.32 -2.08
N ALA A 19 -34.90 -6.15 -1.65
CA ALA A 19 -35.32 -5.03 -2.49
C ALA A 19 -34.19 -4.02 -2.81
N ALA A 20 -32.95 -4.27 -2.39
CA ALA A 20 -31.84 -3.38 -2.70
C ALA A 20 -31.55 -3.38 -4.22
N GLN A 21 -31.77 -2.23 -4.88
CA GLN A 21 -31.34 -2.02 -6.26
C GLN A 21 -29.90 -1.53 -6.28
N TYR A 22 -29.00 -2.35 -6.82
CA TYR A 22 -27.58 -2.02 -6.91
C TYR A 22 -27.29 -1.18 -8.15
N LYS A 23 -26.68 -0.01 -7.96
CA LYS A 23 -26.22 0.85 -9.05
C LYS A 23 -24.78 0.48 -9.40
N GLU A 24 -24.56 -0.04 -10.61
CA GLU A 24 -23.23 -0.34 -11.11
C GLU A 24 -22.46 0.97 -11.38
N LEU A 25 -21.26 1.10 -10.82
CA LEU A 25 -20.33 2.15 -11.20
C LEU A 25 -19.48 1.62 -12.37
N GLY A 26 -19.55 2.33 -13.51
CA GLY A 26 -18.77 2.03 -14.72
C GLY A 26 -17.30 2.46 -14.60
N LEU A 27 -16.63 2.12 -13.50
CA LEU A 27 -15.24 2.47 -13.22
C LEU A 27 -14.32 1.26 -13.45
N SER A 28 -13.12 1.49 -13.99
CA SER A 28 -12.04 0.50 -14.01
C SER A 28 -11.29 0.45 -12.67
N LEU A 29 -10.52 -0.62 -12.41
CA LEU A 29 -9.70 -0.70 -11.18
C LEU A 29 -8.67 0.41 -11.17
N ASP A 30 -8.06 0.70 -12.32
CA ASP A 30 -7.06 1.75 -12.46
C ASP A 30 -7.64 3.11 -12.09
N GLN A 31 -8.86 3.44 -12.57
CA GLN A 31 -9.53 4.70 -12.22
C GLN A 31 -9.92 4.77 -10.74
N LEU A 32 -10.21 3.63 -10.12
CA LEU A 32 -10.59 3.56 -8.71
C LEU A 32 -9.35 3.64 -7.79
N LEU A 33 -8.26 2.99 -8.18
CA LEU A 33 -7.11 2.71 -7.33
C LEU A 33 -5.86 3.50 -7.71
N ILE A 34 -5.84 4.26 -8.80
CA ILE A 34 -4.66 5.00 -9.26
C ILE A 34 -5.05 6.44 -9.58
N LYS A 35 -4.41 7.39 -8.88
CA LYS A 35 -4.67 8.82 -9.05
C LYS A 35 -3.76 9.42 -10.13
N HIS A 36 -2.48 9.06 -10.12
CA HIS A 36 -1.50 9.49 -11.12
C HIS A 36 -0.91 8.27 -11.85
N PRO A 37 -1.54 7.80 -12.95
CA PRO A 37 -1.11 6.59 -13.66
C PRO A 37 0.36 6.61 -14.11
N ASP A 38 0.83 7.74 -14.61
CA ASP A 38 2.21 7.89 -15.12
C ASP A 38 3.27 7.99 -14.00
N ALA A 39 2.83 8.19 -12.76
CA ALA A 39 3.69 8.35 -11.59
C ALA A 39 3.45 7.26 -10.53
N THR A 40 2.69 6.21 -10.86
CA THR A 40 2.41 5.11 -9.93
C THR A 40 3.13 3.85 -10.38
N PHE A 41 3.79 3.17 -9.45
CA PHE A 41 4.37 1.85 -9.67
C PHE A 41 3.89 0.86 -8.61
N ILE A 42 4.00 -0.43 -8.92
CA ILE A 42 3.62 -1.50 -8.00
C ILE A 42 4.89 -2.12 -7.41
N GLY A 43 4.97 -2.13 -6.09
CA GLY A 43 5.96 -2.89 -5.32
C GLY A 43 5.33 -4.14 -4.69
N ILE A 44 6.18 -5.08 -4.26
CA ILE A 44 5.76 -6.22 -3.45
C ILE A 44 6.34 -6.04 -2.06
N ALA A 45 5.48 -6.03 -1.04
CA ALA A 45 5.92 -5.94 0.34
C ALA A 45 6.70 -7.20 0.73
N SER A 46 7.81 -7.02 1.44
CA SER A 46 8.59 -8.11 2.01
C SER A 46 8.85 -7.86 3.49
N GLY A 47 8.58 -8.88 4.31
CA GLY A 47 8.74 -8.89 5.76
C GLY A 47 7.52 -8.40 6.55
N GLU A 48 7.69 -8.31 7.87
CA GLU A 48 6.59 -8.14 8.83
C GLU A 48 6.56 -6.75 9.50
N SER A 49 7.47 -5.85 9.11
CA SER A 49 7.67 -4.60 9.86
C SER A 49 6.51 -3.61 9.78
N MET A 50 5.59 -3.79 8.83
CA MET A 50 4.47 -2.89 8.54
C MET A 50 3.09 -3.50 8.86
N GLN A 51 3.05 -4.65 9.55
CA GLN A 51 1.79 -5.37 9.82
C GLN A 51 0.78 -4.55 10.64
N GLY A 52 1.23 -3.66 11.54
CA GLY A 52 0.33 -2.82 12.34
C GLY A 52 -0.44 -1.77 11.53
N VAL A 53 -0.07 -1.51 10.27
CA VAL A 53 -0.86 -0.71 9.32
C VAL A 53 -1.50 -1.56 8.23
N GLY A 54 -1.57 -2.87 8.43
CA GLY A 54 -2.24 -3.79 7.51
C GLY A 54 -1.45 -4.14 6.25
N ILE A 55 -0.14 -3.87 6.22
CA ILE A 55 0.76 -4.30 5.14
C ILE A 55 1.53 -5.53 5.63
N PHE A 56 1.35 -6.66 4.97
CA PHE A 56 2.07 -7.88 5.30
C PHE A 56 2.86 -8.39 4.09
N ASP A 57 3.72 -9.36 4.37
CA ASP A 57 4.55 -10.03 3.38
C ASP A 57 3.73 -10.53 2.19
N GLY A 58 4.19 -10.19 0.97
CA GLY A 58 3.53 -10.55 -0.29
C GLY A 58 2.41 -9.62 -0.74
N ASP A 59 2.00 -8.62 0.05
CA ASP A 59 1.00 -7.64 -0.40
C ASP A 59 1.55 -6.76 -1.53
N LEU A 60 0.71 -6.44 -2.51
CA LEU A 60 1.05 -5.45 -3.53
C LEU A 60 0.91 -4.05 -2.96
N LEU A 61 1.87 -3.18 -3.25
CA LEU A 61 1.89 -1.79 -2.82
C LEU A 61 1.74 -0.89 -4.04
N LEU A 62 0.70 -0.05 -4.05
CA LEU A 62 0.56 1.00 -5.06
C LEU A 62 1.29 2.23 -4.55
N VAL A 63 2.44 2.51 -5.15
CA VAL A 63 3.34 3.59 -4.75
C VAL A 63 3.20 4.74 -5.74
N ASP A 64 2.77 5.90 -5.26
CA ASP A 64 2.57 7.11 -6.05
C ASP A 64 3.71 8.11 -5.80
N ARG A 65 4.45 8.45 -6.85
CA ARG A 65 5.57 9.39 -6.81
C ARG A 65 5.14 10.85 -6.84
N ALA A 66 3.92 11.13 -7.31
CA ALA A 66 3.39 12.49 -7.48
C ALA A 66 2.53 12.94 -6.28
N GLU A 67 2.26 12.04 -5.33
CA GLU A 67 1.51 12.38 -4.12
C GLU A 67 2.37 13.17 -3.11
N ASP A 68 1.77 14.21 -2.51
CA ASP A 68 2.44 15.04 -1.51
C ASP A 68 2.70 14.28 -0.21
N VAL A 69 3.96 14.20 0.20
CA VAL A 69 4.38 13.39 1.34
C VAL A 69 4.21 14.12 2.68
N LYS A 70 3.40 13.52 3.55
CA LYS A 70 3.08 14.03 4.89
C LYS A 70 3.77 13.20 5.98
N ASN A 71 3.83 13.80 7.17
CA ASN A 71 4.32 13.10 8.34
C ASN A 71 3.35 11.97 8.72
N GLY A 72 3.87 10.78 8.96
CA GLY A 72 3.08 9.58 9.26
C GLY A 72 2.62 8.80 8.03
N ASP A 73 2.93 9.26 6.81
CA ASP A 73 2.60 8.49 5.61
C ASP A 73 3.47 7.22 5.52
N VAL A 74 2.87 6.16 4.98
CA VAL A 74 3.63 4.99 4.56
C VAL A 74 4.31 5.34 3.24
N ILE A 75 5.63 5.26 3.21
CA ILE A 75 6.43 5.57 2.03
C ILE A 75 7.25 4.35 1.60
N VAL A 76 7.61 4.34 0.32
CA VAL A 76 8.74 3.58 -0.17
C VAL A 76 9.91 4.54 -0.36
N ALA A 77 11.08 4.15 0.13
CA ALA A 77 12.31 4.90 -0.06
C ALA A 77 13.46 3.93 -0.39
N ASN A 78 14.44 4.41 -1.13
CA ASN A 78 15.74 3.78 -1.23
C ASN A 78 16.63 4.35 -0.11
N LEU A 79 17.09 3.48 0.79
CA LEU A 79 18.01 3.79 1.86
C LEU A 79 19.28 2.96 1.67
N ASN A 80 20.40 3.62 1.34
CA ASN A 80 21.71 3.00 1.12
C ASN A 80 21.66 1.84 0.10
N GLY A 81 20.91 2.00 -1.00
CA GLY A 81 20.74 1.00 -2.05
C GLY A 81 19.63 -0.03 -1.81
N LEU A 82 18.92 0.04 -0.68
CA LEU A 82 17.85 -0.89 -0.32
C LEU A 82 16.48 -0.20 -0.33
N PHE A 83 15.54 -0.76 -1.08
CA PHE A 83 14.15 -0.33 -1.01
C PHE A 83 13.52 -0.75 0.33
N VAL A 84 13.00 0.23 1.06
CA VAL A 84 12.36 0.04 2.36
C VAL A 84 10.95 0.65 2.34
N CYS A 85 10.01 -0.04 3.00
CA CYS A 85 8.66 0.46 3.26
C CYS A 85 8.54 0.80 4.74
N LYS A 86 8.27 2.07 5.06
CA LYS A 86 8.27 2.62 6.43
C LYS A 86 7.28 3.77 6.58
N LEU A 87 6.88 4.02 7.82
CA LEU A 87 6.18 5.25 8.20
C LEU A 87 7.21 6.38 8.29
N LEU A 88 6.98 7.48 7.59
CA LEU A 88 7.89 8.62 7.62
C LEU A 88 7.63 9.51 8.84
N ASP A 89 8.63 9.72 9.68
CA ASP A 89 8.62 10.75 10.71
C ASP A 89 9.57 11.88 10.32
N LYS A 90 8.99 12.93 9.74
CA LYS A 90 9.69 14.13 9.26
C LYS A 90 10.20 14.98 10.43
N HIS A 91 9.53 14.93 11.58
CA HIS A 91 9.87 15.77 12.72
C HIS A 91 11.16 15.32 13.39
N ASN A 92 11.32 14.00 13.54
CA ASN A 92 12.51 13.40 14.15
C ASN A 92 13.50 12.87 13.10
N ALA A 93 13.23 13.05 11.80
CA ALA A 93 14.04 12.53 10.70
C ALA A 93 14.32 11.02 10.81
N GLN A 94 13.27 10.23 11.04
CA GLN A 94 13.36 8.79 11.25
C GLN A 94 12.33 8.03 10.42
N LEU A 95 12.63 6.76 10.18
CA LEU A 95 11.75 5.79 9.55
C LEU A 95 11.21 4.83 10.59
N LEU A 96 9.89 4.83 10.75
CA LEU A 96 9.19 4.04 11.75
C LEU A 96 8.66 2.75 11.14
N SER A 97 8.69 1.68 11.92
CA SER A 97 8.00 0.43 11.61
C SER A 97 6.66 0.40 12.33
N ALA A 98 5.62 -0.15 11.70
CA ALA A 98 4.32 -0.37 12.34
C ALA A 98 4.28 -1.67 13.16
N SER A 99 5.41 -2.09 13.72
CA SER A 99 5.54 -3.34 14.48
C SER A 99 6.54 -3.16 15.62
N PRO A 100 6.18 -3.52 16.88
CA PRO A 100 7.07 -3.38 18.04
C PRO A 100 8.38 -4.16 17.93
N LYS A 101 8.42 -5.19 17.07
CA LYS A 101 9.59 -6.03 16.84
C LYS A 101 10.71 -5.31 16.08
N TYR A 102 10.40 -4.22 15.39
CA TYR A 102 11.32 -3.53 14.50
C TYR A 102 11.52 -2.09 14.99
N PRO A 103 12.72 -1.74 15.48
CA PRO A 103 12.98 -0.40 16.00
C PRO A 103 12.94 0.66 14.88
N ALA A 104 12.78 1.92 15.30
CA ALA A 104 12.91 3.07 14.41
C ALA A 104 14.34 3.14 13.83
N VAL A 105 14.44 3.59 12.58
CA VAL A 105 15.72 3.81 11.90
C VAL A 105 15.92 5.31 11.75
N GLN A 106 16.91 5.86 12.45
CA GLN A 106 17.28 7.27 12.34
C GLN A 106 17.97 7.53 11.00
N LEU A 107 17.52 8.54 10.25
CA LEU A 107 18.24 8.99 9.05
C LEU A 107 19.42 9.85 9.48
N ARG A 108 20.63 9.44 9.10
CA ARG A 108 21.87 10.18 9.37
C ARG A 108 22.27 10.95 8.12
N GLN A 109 23.08 11.98 8.28
CA GLN A 109 23.60 12.77 7.16
C GLN A 109 24.47 11.95 6.19
N SER A 110 25.05 10.84 6.65
CA SER A 110 25.84 9.93 5.84
C SER A 110 25.00 8.91 5.05
N ASP A 111 23.70 8.80 5.34
CA ASP A 111 22.84 7.84 4.66
C ASP A 111 22.38 8.42 3.30
N GLU A 112 22.48 7.62 2.25
CA GLU A 112 21.87 7.92 0.95
C GLU A 112 20.38 7.61 1.04
N PHE A 113 19.57 8.65 1.23
CA PHE A 113 18.12 8.54 1.33
C PHE A 113 17.44 9.18 0.12
N GLN A 114 16.70 8.38 -0.63
CA GLN A 114 15.87 8.82 -1.74
C GLN A 114 14.44 8.36 -1.51
N LEU A 115 13.51 9.31 -1.43
CA LEU A 115 12.08 9.00 -1.41
C LEU A 115 11.65 8.54 -2.80
N GLU A 116 10.99 7.38 -2.86
CA GLU A 116 10.48 6.81 -4.11
C GLU A 116 9.00 7.11 -4.32
N GLY A 117 8.22 7.23 -3.25
CA GLY A 117 6.83 7.66 -3.30
C GLY A 117 6.01 7.26 -2.08
N VAL A 118 4.74 7.64 -2.06
CA VAL A 118 3.78 7.32 -0.99
C VAL A 118 3.03 6.04 -1.33
N VAL A 119 2.92 5.12 -0.39
CA VAL A 119 2.07 3.93 -0.52
C VAL A 119 0.62 4.38 -0.32
N THR A 120 -0.12 4.46 -1.41
CA THR A 120 -1.51 4.93 -1.40
C THR A 120 -2.51 3.80 -1.12
N ARG A 121 -2.19 2.57 -1.52
CA ARG A 121 -3.01 1.37 -1.28
C ARG A 121 -2.11 0.15 -1.07
N SER A 122 -2.57 -0.81 -0.27
CA SER A 122 -2.06 -2.18 -0.25
C SER A 122 -3.14 -3.16 -0.72
N ILE A 123 -2.77 -4.14 -1.53
CA ILE A 123 -3.69 -5.15 -2.07
C ILE A 123 -3.17 -6.54 -1.71
N ARG A 124 -3.98 -7.27 -0.95
CA ARG A 124 -3.72 -8.67 -0.64
C ARG A 124 -4.29 -9.59 -1.70
N LEU A 125 -3.45 -10.45 -2.26
CA LEU A 125 -3.87 -11.52 -3.13
C LEU A 125 -4.11 -12.80 -2.31
N HIS A 126 -5.37 -13.22 -2.20
CA HIS A 126 -5.73 -14.49 -1.53
C HIS A 126 -5.46 -15.74 -2.39
N ARG A 127 -5.11 -15.55 -3.67
CA ARG A 127 -4.74 -16.60 -4.62
C ARG A 127 -3.54 -16.11 -5.42
N SER A 128 -2.75 -17.05 -5.95
CA SER A 128 -1.64 -16.72 -6.84
C SER A 128 -2.14 -16.03 -8.11
N SER A 129 -1.41 -15.01 -8.56
CA SER A 129 -1.62 -14.32 -9.84
C SER A 129 -0.52 -14.74 -10.81
N LYS A 130 -0.91 -15.24 -11.99
CA LYS A 130 0.06 -15.63 -13.03
C LYS A 130 0.74 -14.40 -13.64
N GLU A 131 0.00 -13.30 -13.71
CA GLU A 131 0.45 -12.01 -14.20
C GLU A 131 1.58 -11.47 -13.32
N LEU A 132 1.40 -11.53 -11.99
CA LEU A 132 2.45 -11.13 -11.06
C LEU A 132 3.69 -12.03 -11.19
N LEU A 133 3.50 -13.35 -11.26
CA LEU A 133 4.59 -14.31 -11.44
C LEU A 133 5.38 -14.11 -12.74
N ALA A 134 4.74 -13.54 -13.78
CA ALA A 134 5.42 -13.21 -15.02
C ALA A 134 6.27 -11.93 -14.94
N CYS A 135 6.05 -11.09 -13.92
CA CYS A 135 6.73 -9.82 -13.72
C CYS A 135 7.81 -9.87 -12.62
N THR A 136 7.77 -10.88 -11.75
CA THR A 136 8.82 -11.12 -10.75
C THR A 136 9.97 -11.92 -11.36
N PRO A 137 11.23 -11.59 -11.04
CA PRO A 137 12.40 -12.31 -11.54
C PRO A 137 12.47 -13.77 -11.05
#